data_AF-A0A914MC12-F1
#
_entry.id   AF-A0A914MC12-F1
#
_cell.length_a   1.000
_cell.length_b   1.000
_cell.length_c   1.000
_cell.angle_alpha   90.00
_cell.angle_beta   90.00
_cell.angle_gamma   90.00
#
_symmetry.space_group_name_H-M   'P 1'
#
loop_
_entity.id
_entity.type
_entity.pdbx_description
1 polymer ?
#
loop_
_entity_poly.entity_id
_entity_poly.type
_entity_poly.pdbx_seq_one_letter_code
_entity_poly.pdbx_strand_id
1 'polypeptide(L)'
;MENDADGIILTFINLLTAQLQIEEIFSFDEVRYLLPILIKMIQTGELTFKSDFDFKFKDAVEFIKNDMGEKSVELLKPENADNGDKQEIANIIFALLFILYKNQRAKFDHLCGKLDEKNSAEILQLLKRLDNFDRLSPIPFTSILNNSSNNLFSTNNSNFQIFSSQNQKDKLEEISKYKVKSAELEAKYNQIESINFKLNEQLGNAQNEFIDLENKYENLKQADNEKQGSIELLNIQLREITDELETCRYNNSQLQRELKSLNERHSRAFQKSANDLKSKEDEVKLLYIRLDALVKQITEKDSSENKLKFMEQQIANQLGTIGELRSGLEQALDRANFAETELIKYKRIHNNNINIQNSTNSQTDSDNSISLHDDLNSCKITENLSHLNNSFDHQIASQSDDFAKLKTRLELLQYEKRELENENKEFCLKFKELNNSQSKNILEKAKEIERFKQECESNQNELKRMQQKEINLIEKNKIIEELYICGNFTLKYI
;
A
#
# COMPACT_ATOMS: atom_id res chain seq x y z
N MET A 1 -64.58 -7.55 33.35
CA MET A 1 -63.55 -7.67 32.30
C MET A 1 -62.64 -6.50 32.52
N GLU A 2 -61.47 -6.78 33.12
CA GLU A 2 -60.44 -5.78 33.39
C GLU A 2 -60.05 -5.11 32.08
N ASN A 3 -60.04 -3.78 32.05
CA ASN A 3 -59.53 -3.03 30.92
C ASN A 3 -58.01 -3.22 30.90
N ASP A 4 -57.51 -4.18 30.12
CA ASP A 4 -56.09 -4.45 29.91
C ASP A 4 -55.46 -3.31 29.09
N ALA A 5 -55.27 -2.14 29.72
CA ALA A 5 -54.51 -1.03 29.16
C ALA A 5 -53.11 -1.51 28.72
N ASP A 6 -52.54 -2.46 29.45
CA ASP A 6 -51.28 -3.13 29.14
C ASP A 6 -51.34 -3.89 27.82
N GLY A 7 -52.41 -4.67 27.59
CA GLY A 7 -52.59 -5.44 26.35
C GLY A 7 -52.77 -4.53 25.13
N ILE A 8 -53.46 -3.40 25.30
CA ILE A 8 -53.68 -2.41 24.23
C ILE A 8 -52.38 -1.68 23.89
N ILE A 9 -51.61 -1.27 24.90
CA ILE A 9 -50.30 -0.62 24.70
C ILE A 9 -49.35 -1.59 23.99
N LEU A 10 -49.29 -2.85 24.43
CA LEU A 10 -48.43 -3.86 23.81
C LEU A 10 -48.84 -4.12 22.35
N THR A 11 -50.14 -4.12 22.04
CA THR A 11 -50.63 -4.25 20.67
C THR A 11 -50.21 -3.08 19.79
N PHE A 12 -50.30 -1.84 20.30
CA PHE A 12 -49.82 -0.65 19.58
C PHE A 12 -48.31 -0.72 19.33
N ILE A 13 -47.57 -1.17 20.33
CA ILE A 13 -46.12 -1.34 20.25
C ILE A 13 -45.74 -2.40 19.20
N ASN A 14 -46.43 -3.54 19.18
CA ASN A 14 -46.18 -4.59 18.19
C ASN A 14 -46.54 -4.17 16.76
N LEU A 15 -47.48 -3.23 16.59
CA LEU A 15 -47.72 -2.61 15.30
C LEU A 15 -46.51 -1.78 14.80
N LEU A 16 -45.81 -1.09 15.71
CA LEU A 16 -44.63 -0.30 15.36
C LEU A 16 -43.45 -1.19 14.98
N THR A 17 -43.21 -2.27 15.73
CA THR A 17 -42.15 -3.23 15.42
C THR A 17 -42.42 -3.96 14.10
N ALA A 18 -43.68 -4.34 13.84
CA ALA A 18 -44.08 -4.93 12.57
C ALA A 18 -43.81 -3.99 11.37
N GLN A 19 -44.05 -2.68 11.50
CA GLN A 19 -43.72 -1.72 10.44
C GLN A 19 -42.22 -1.54 10.21
N LEU A 20 -41.41 -1.79 11.24
CA LEU A 20 -39.95 -1.76 11.15
C LEU A 20 -39.34 -3.12 10.79
N GLN A 21 -40.16 -4.16 10.58
CA GLN A 21 -39.71 -5.55 10.35
C GLN A 21 -38.86 -6.10 11.49
N ILE A 22 -39.15 -5.70 12.73
CA ILE A 22 -38.53 -6.20 13.96
C ILE A 22 -39.40 -7.33 14.51
N GLU A 23 -38.76 -8.29 15.19
CA GLU A 23 -39.46 -9.37 15.90
C GLU A 23 -40.48 -8.79 16.90
N GLU A 24 -41.62 -9.48 17.04
CA GLU A 24 -42.68 -9.05 17.96
C GLU A 24 -42.15 -9.01 19.39
N ILE A 25 -42.57 -8.00 20.15
CA ILE A 25 -42.24 -7.90 21.56
C ILE A 25 -43.28 -8.68 22.35
N PHE A 26 -42.78 -9.65 23.12
CA PHE A 26 -43.64 -10.54 23.90
C PHE A 26 -43.80 -10.09 25.35
N SER A 27 -43.00 -9.12 25.80
CA SER A 27 -43.02 -8.65 27.19
C SER A 27 -42.75 -7.14 27.34
N PHE A 28 -43.29 -6.54 28.41
CA PHE A 28 -43.04 -5.14 28.76
C PHE A 28 -41.55 -4.85 29.06
N ASP A 29 -40.78 -5.87 29.45
CA ASP A 29 -39.35 -5.76 29.76
C ASP A 29 -38.51 -5.40 28.52
N GLU A 30 -38.98 -5.79 27.33
CA GLU A 30 -38.33 -5.52 26.05
C GLU A 30 -38.72 -4.16 25.46
N VAL A 31 -39.76 -3.50 26.00
CA VAL A 31 -40.25 -2.23 25.45
C VAL A 31 -39.24 -1.09 25.61
N ARG A 32 -38.28 -1.23 26.54
CA ARG A 32 -37.16 -0.31 26.69
C ARG A 32 -36.40 -0.09 25.37
N TYR A 33 -36.22 -1.14 24.57
CA TYR A 33 -35.51 -1.06 23.29
C TYR A 33 -36.26 -0.22 22.24
N LEU A 34 -37.53 0.09 22.47
CA LEU A 34 -38.35 0.87 21.56
C LEU A 34 -38.49 2.35 21.93
N LEU A 35 -38.12 2.73 23.16
CA LEU A 35 -38.16 4.14 23.57
C LEU A 35 -37.37 5.06 22.61
N PRO A 36 -36.15 4.71 22.14
CA PRO A 36 -35.42 5.54 21.19
C PRO A 36 -36.13 5.69 19.85
N ILE A 37 -36.84 4.66 19.42
CA ILE A 37 -37.61 4.62 18.16
C ILE A 37 -38.84 5.52 18.29
N LEU A 38 -39.60 5.38 19.38
CA LEU A 38 -40.77 6.20 19.68
C LEU A 38 -40.40 7.68 19.77
N ILE A 39 -39.35 8.02 20.51
CA ILE A 39 -38.89 9.41 20.66
C ILE A 39 -38.44 9.99 19.32
N LYS A 40 -37.70 9.22 18.52
CA LYS A 40 -37.31 9.66 17.17
C LYS A 40 -38.54 9.87 16.28
N MET A 41 -39.51 8.97 16.33
CA MET A 41 -40.77 9.11 15.61
C MET A 41 -41.53 10.37 16.06
N ILE A 42 -41.51 10.72 17.34
CA ILE A 42 -42.12 11.97 17.81
C ILE A 42 -41.39 13.19 17.22
N GLN A 43 -40.06 13.19 17.26
CA GLN A 43 -39.21 14.31 16.83
C GLN A 43 -39.25 14.54 15.31
N THR A 44 -39.09 13.48 14.51
CA THR A 44 -38.98 13.58 13.04
C THR A 44 -40.29 13.26 12.33
N GLY A 45 -41.23 12.63 13.04
CA GLY A 45 -42.41 12.01 12.47
C GLY A 45 -42.10 10.71 11.72
N GLU A 46 -40.85 10.34 11.45
CA GLU A 46 -40.54 9.16 10.64
C GLU A 46 -40.20 7.96 11.52
N LEU A 47 -40.91 6.85 11.27
CA LEU A 47 -40.63 5.58 11.93
C LEU A 47 -39.33 5.01 11.35
N THR A 48 -38.22 5.25 12.03
CA THR A 48 -36.90 4.77 11.64
C THR A 48 -36.28 4.02 12.80
N PHE A 49 -35.63 2.89 12.49
CA PHE A 49 -34.93 2.13 13.50
C PHE A 49 -33.81 3.00 14.11
N LYS A 50 -33.77 3.03 15.44
CA LYS A 50 -32.71 3.65 16.23
C LYS A 50 -32.38 2.68 17.35
N SER A 51 -31.20 2.09 17.28
CA SER A 51 -30.66 1.27 18.35
C SER A 51 -29.82 2.15 19.26
N ASP A 52 -30.21 2.19 20.54
CA ASP A 52 -29.43 2.79 21.61
C ASP A 52 -29.63 1.90 22.85
N PHE A 53 -28.70 0.98 23.05
CA PHE A 53 -28.78 -0.02 24.11
C PHE A 53 -28.53 0.57 25.50
N ASP A 54 -27.92 1.75 25.57
CA ASP A 54 -27.67 2.46 26.83
C ASP A 54 -28.87 3.33 27.26
N PHE A 55 -29.84 3.54 26.37
CA PHE A 55 -31.04 4.33 26.60
C PHE A 55 -31.89 3.77 27.76
N LYS A 56 -32.27 4.62 28.71
CA LYS A 56 -33.02 4.27 29.92
C LYS A 56 -34.41 4.90 29.95
N PHE A 57 -35.28 4.42 30.83
CA PHE A 57 -36.57 5.06 31.07
C PHE A 57 -36.41 6.50 31.60
N LYS A 58 -35.30 6.79 32.30
CA LYS A 58 -34.96 8.15 32.74
C LYS A 58 -34.82 9.12 31.55
N ASP A 59 -34.19 8.69 30.47
CA ASP A 59 -33.98 9.52 29.27
C ASP A 59 -35.33 9.78 28.55
N ALA A 60 -36.24 8.81 28.57
CA ALA A 60 -37.60 8.99 28.08
C ALA A 60 -38.41 9.98 28.94
N VAL A 61 -38.29 9.92 30.26
CA VAL A 61 -38.96 10.86 31.18
C VAL A 61 -38.40 12.28 31.01
N GLU A 62 -37.10 12.44 30.80
CA GLU A 62 -36.48 13.73 30.49
C GLU A 62 -36.98 14.30 29.16
N PHE A 63 -37.13 13.46 28.14
CA PHE A 63 -37.78 13.87 26.89
C PHE A 63 -39.22 14.34 27.11
N ILE A 64 -40.03 13.59 27.86
CA ILE A 64 -41.41 13.97 28.21
C ILE A 64 -41.43 15.29 28.97
N LYS A 65 -40.49 15.49 29.92
CA LYS A 65 -40.35 16.73 30.70
C LYS A 65 -40.15 17.94 29.79
N ASN A 66 -39.30 17.80 28.77
CA ASN A 66 -38.99 18.87 27.85
C ASN A 66 -40.18 19.24 26.93
N ASP A 67 -41.02 18.26 26.57
CA ASP A 67 -42.16 18.50 25.67
C ASP A 67 -43.44 18.95 26.41
N MET A 68 -43.72 18.36 27.57
CA MET A 68 -44.97 18.59 28.32
C MET A 68 -44.82 19.40 29.61
N GLY A 69 -43.59 19.64 30.06
CA GLY A 69 -43.30 20.44 31.26
C GLY A 69 -43.27 19.65 32.57
N GLU A 70 -42.56 20.17 33.56
CA GLU A 70 -42.17 19.48 34.80
C GLU A 70 -43.32 18.89 35.63
N LYS A 71 -44.50 19.51 35.59
CA LYS A 71 -45.70 19.03 36.32
C LYS A 71 -46.28 17.73 35.74
N SER A 72 -46.03 17.44 34.47
CA SER A 72 -46.53 16.22 33.81
C SER A 72 -45.78 14.96 34.24
N VAL A 73 -44.50 15.12 34.58
CA VAL A 73 -43.59 14.02 34.92
C VAL A 73 -43.34 13.84 36.41
N GLU A 74 -43.85 14.74 37.26
CA GLU A 74 -43.64 14.75 38.73
C GLU A 74 -44.03 13.43 39.41
N LEU A 75 -44.99 12.70 38.83
CA LEU A 75 -45.42 11.39 39.35
C LEU A 75 -44.90 10.19 38.56
N LEU A 76 -44.11 10.41 37.50
CA LEU A 76 -43.43 9.33 36.78
C LEU A 76 -42.15 8.95 37.51
N LYS A 77 -41.97 7.66 37.77
CA LYS A 77 -40.83 7.07 38.50
C LYS A 77 -40.00 6.20 37.56
N PRO A 78 -39.08 6.78 36.77
CA PRO A 78 -38.28 6.03 35.81
C PRO A 78 -37.45 4.91 36.45
N GLU A 79 -37.05 5.07 37.72
CA GLU A 79 -36.31 4.02 38.45
C GLU A 79 -37.16 2.76 38.67
N ASN A 80 -38.47 2.92 38.88
CA ASN A 80 -39.38 1.77 39.02
C ASN A 80 -39.58 1.07 37.68
N ALA A 81 -39.70 1.83 36.59
CA ALA A 81 -39.78 1.27 35.24
C ALA A 81 -38.49 0.52 34.85
N ASP A 82 -37.31 1.06 35.19
CA ASP A 82 -36.02 0.38 34.98
C ASP A 82 -35.91 -0.92 35.80
N ASN A 83 -36.63 -1.04 36.91
CA ASN A 83 -36.72 -2.25 37.73
C ASN A 83 -37.82 -3.24 37.27
N GLY A 84 -38.50 -2.98 36.14
CA GLY A 84 -39.52 -3.87 35.58
C GLY A 84 -40.94 -3.65 36.11
N ASP A 85 -41.25 -2.50 36.73
CA ASP A 85 -42.61 -2.16 37.12
C ASP A 85 -43.47 -1.89 35.87
N LYS A 86 -44.32 -2.86 35.51
CA LYS A 86 -45.17 -2.83 34.32
C LYS A 86 -46.09 -1.61 34.27
N GLN A 87 -46.65 -1.22 35.41
CA GLN A 87 -47.54 -0.07 35.47
C GLN A 87 -46.79 1.22 35.13
N GLU A 88 -45.55 1.33 35.61
CA GLU A 88 -44.74 2.51 35.39
C GLU A 88 -44.19 2.58 33.97
N ILE A 89 -43.81 1.42 33.40
CA ILE A 89 -43.47 1.30 31.98
C ILE A 89 -44.66 1.74 31.11
N ALA A 90 -45.87 1.25 31.42
CA ALA A 90 -47.09 1.62 30.71
C ALA A 90 -47.38 3.13 30.82
N ASN A 91 -47.22 3.73 32.01
CA ASN A 91 -47.40 5.17 32.21
C ASN A 91 -46.46 6.00 31.32
N ILE A 92 -45.18 5.60 31.22
CA ILE A 92 -44.17 6.29 30.42
C ILE A 92 -44.48 6.14 28.92
N ILE A 93 -44.79 4.93 28.45
CA ILE A 93 -45.18 4.71 27.05
C ILE A 93 -46.42 5.51 26.70
N PHE A 94 -47.41 5.53 27.59
CA PHE A 94 -48.65 6.25 27.38
C PHE A 94 -48.44 7.76 27.28
N ALA A 95 -47.54 8.34 28.08
CA ALA A 95 -47.13 9.73 27.94
C ALA A 95 -46.44 10.01 26.59
N LEU A 96 -45.56 9.11 26.12
CA LEU A 96 -44.94 9.22 24.80
C LEU A 96 -45.97 9.14 23.67
N LEU A 97 -46.95 8.25 23.77
CA LEU A 97 -48.05 8.15 22.79
C LEU A 97 -48.92 9.41 22.76
N PHE A 98 -49.13 10.05 23.91
CA PHE A 98 -49.84 11.32 23.98
C PHE A 98 -49.06 12.45 23.31
N ILE A 99 -47.74 12.51 23.51
CA ILE A 99 -46.88 13.46 22.79
C ILE A 99 -46.91 13.18 21.29
N LEU A 100 -46.86 11.91 20.87
CA LEU A 100 -46.96 11.52 19.46
C LEU A 100 -48.30 11.98 18.86
N TYR A 101 -49.40 11.82 19.60
CA TYR A 101 -50.72 12.32 19.21
C TYR A 101 -50.75 13.85 19.06
N LYS A 102 -50.12 14.58 19.98
CA LYS A 102 -50.06 16.05 19.98
C LYS A 102 -49.19 16.60 18.85
N ASN A 103 -48.00 16.04 18.66
CA ASN A 103 -46.98 16.57 17.75
C ASN A 103 -47.08 16.00 16.32
N GLN A 104 -47.55 14.76 16.17
CA GLN A 104 -47.58 14.02 14.89
C GLN A 104 -48.95 13.41 14.60
N ARG A 105 -50.03 14.17 14.84
CA ARG A 105 -51.43 13.70 14.77
C ARG A 105 -51.78 12.89 13.52
N ALA A 106 -51.42 13.37 12.33
CA ALA A 106 -51.73 12.67 11.07
C ALA A 106 -51.09 11.28 10.99
N LYS A 107 -49.90 11.12 11.56
CA LYS A 107 -49.16 9.85 11.58
C LYS A 107 -49.70 8.92 12.67
N PHE A 108 -50.05 9.49 13.82
CA PHE A 108 -50.75 8.77 14.87
C PHE A 108 -52.09 8.20 14.37
N ASP A 109 -52.92 9.02 13.72
CA ASP A 109 -54.21 8.60 13.16
C ASP A 109 -54.04 7.50 12.11
N HIS A 110 -53.00 7.58 11.26
CA HIS A 110 -52.67 6.53 10.30
C HIS A 110 -52.22 5.21 10.96
N LEU A 111 -51.49 5.26 12.08
CA LEU A 111 -51.14 4.06 12.85
C LEU A 111 -52.38 3.45 13.51
N CYS A 112 -53.22 4.27 14.13
CA CYS A 112 -54.47 3.80 14.73
C CYS A 112 -55.41 3.16 13.71
N GLY A 113 -55.42 3.63 12.46
CA GLY A 113 -56.20 3.02 11.37
C GLY A 113 -55.76 1.61 10.97
N LYS A 114 -54.59 1.14 11.43
CA LYS A 114 -54.11 -0.23 11.20
C LYS A 114 -54.40 -1.17 12.37
N LEU A 115 -54.89 -0.65 13.50
CA LEU A 115 -55.40 -1.45 14.60
C LEU A 115 -56.85 -1.84 14.31
N ASP A 116 -57.34 -2.89 14.98
CA ASP A 116 -58.75 -3.21 15.00
C ASP A 116 -59.58 -2.06 15.60
N GLU A 117 -60.85 -1.96 15.18
CA GLU A 117 -61.75 -0.86 15.55
C GLU A 117 -61.90 -0.72 17.08
N LYS A 118 -61.79 -1.83 17.82
CA LYS A 118 -61.86 -1.84 19.28
C LYS A 118 -60.62 -1.20 19.91
N ASN A 119 -59.42 -1.68 19.59
CA ASN A 119 -58.18 -1.14 20.18
C ASN A 119 -57.91 0.30 19.75
N SER A 120 -58.22 0.66 18.49
CA SER A 120 -58.08 2.05 18.01
C SER A 120 -59.02 3.01 18.76
N ALA A 121 -60.27 2.61 19.01
CA ALA A 121 -61.23 3.40 19.77
C ALA A 121 -60.81 3.55 21.25
N GLU A 122 -60.29 2.49 21.87
CA GLU A 122 -59.86 2.50 23.27
C GLU A 122 -58.62 3.39 23.47
N ILE A 123 -57.62 3.33 22.59
CA ILE A 123 -56.44 4.23 22.64
C ILE A 123 -56.86 5.69 22.43
N LEU A 124 -57.71 5.97 21.44
CA LEU A 124 -58.20 7.33 21.20
C LEU A 124 -59.05 7.85 22.37
N GLN A 125 -59.81 6.99 23.06
CA GLN A 125 -60.57 7.37 24.24
C GLN A 125 -59.65 7.69 25.43
N LEU A 126 -58.61 6.89 25.65
CA LEU A 126 -57.60 7.12 26.68
C LEU A 126 -56.85 8.44 26.44
N LEU A 127 -56.46 8.73 25.19
CA LEU A 127 -55.77 9.97 24.82
C LEU A 127 -56.68 11.20 24.86
N LYS A 128 -57.96 11.07 24.46
CA LYS A 128 -58.95 12.16 24.60
C LYS A 128 -59.23 12.51 26.06
N ARG A 129 -59.13 11.56 26.98
CA ARG A 129 -59.20 11.87 28.41
C ARG A 129 -58.06 12.81 28.78
N LEU A 130 -56.83 12.52 28.37
CA LEU A 130 -55.68 13.40 28.61
C LEU A 130 -55.80 14.78 27.95
N ASP A 131 -56.24 14.86 26.69
CA ASP A 131 -56.43 16.15 25.98
C ASP A 131 -57.52 17.03 26.65
N ASN A 132 -58.54 16.41 27.24
CA ASN A 132 -59.55 17.12 28.03
C ASN A 132 -59.01 17.62 29.39
N PHE A 133 -57.96 17.00 29.94
CA PHE A 133 -57.35 17.40 31.21
C PHE A 133 -56.26 18.48 31.03
N ASP A 134 -55.49 18.44 29.93
CA ASP A 134 -54.48 19.47 29.59
C ASP A 134 -55.10 20.88 29.50
N ARG A 135 -56.39 20.97 29.17
CA ARG A 135 -57.13 22.24 29.05
C ARG A 135 -57.74 22.79 30.34
N LEU A 136 -57.81 22.02 31.44
CA LEU A 136 -58.62 22.39 32.62
C LEU A 136 -57.88 22.38 33.97
N SER A 137 -56.70 21.75 34.14
CA SER A 137 -55.86 21.84 35.36
C SER A 137 -54.64 20.91 35.26
N PRO A 138 -53.46 21.26 35.82
CA PRO A 138 -52.27 20.40 35.84
C PRO A 138 -52.44 19.31 36.92
N ILE A 139 -53.09 18.21 36.57
CA ILE A 139 -53.15 17.01 37.41
C ILE A 139 -52.19 15.98 36.80
N PRO A 140 -51.30 15.34 37.59
CA PRO A 140 -50.29 14.46 37.01
C PRO A 140 -50.87 13.11 36.56
N PHE A 141 -50.26 12.51 35.54
CA PHE A 141 -50.74 11.35 34.77
C PHE A 141 -51.17 10.14 35.63
N THR A 142 -50.51 9.90 36.76
CA THR A 142 -50.81 8.75 37.64
C THR A 142 -52.16 8.87 38.36
N SER A 143 -52.70 10.08 38.51
CA SER A 143 -54.03 10.31 39.11
C SER A 143 -55.18 9.97 38.16
N ILE A 144 -54.91 9.89 36.86
CA ILE A 144 -55.90 9.62 35.81
C ILE A 144 -56.12 8.12 35.62
N LEU A 145 -55.09 7.31 35.88
CA LEU A 145 -55.15 5.86 35.78
C LEU A 145 -55.69 5.21 37.07
N ASN A 146 -55.41 5.79 38.25
CA ASN A 146 -55.84 5.24 39.54
C ASN A 146 -57.29 5.57 39.95
N ASN A 147 -57.95 6.56 39.35
CA ASN A 147 -59.32 6.95 39.72
C ASN A 147 -60.43 6.12 39.04
N SER A 148 -60.15 4.85 38.74
CA SER A 148 -61.16 3.86 38.35
C SER A 148 -61.91 3.27 39.55
N SER A 149 -61.62 3.72 40.78
CA SER A 149 -62.19 3.16 42.00
C SER A 149 -62.29 4.19 43.14
N ASN A 150 -63.41 4.92 43.22
CA ASN A 150 -64.25 5.09 44.43
C ASN A 150 -65.06 6.40 44.45
N ASN A 151 -66.35 6.22 44.78
CA ASN A 151 -67.35 7.26 45.08
C ASN A 151 -66.95 8.14 46.28
N LEU A 152 -67.34 9.42 46.29
CA LEU A 152 -67.99 10.08 47.45
C LEU A 152 -68.48 11.50 47.12
N PHE A 153 -69.80 11.71 47.05
CA PHE A 153 -70.45 12.97 47.44
C PHE A 153 -71.68 12.63 48.28
N SER A 154 -71.62 12.93 49.57
CA SER A 154 -72.75 12.90 50.49
C SER A 154 -73.04 14.34 50.93
N THR A 155 -74.19 14.85 50.50
CA THR A 155 -74.75 16.14 50.90
C THR A 155 -75.74 15.91 52.05
N ASN A 156 -75.44 16.43 53.24
CA ASN A 156 -76.40 16.55 54.33
C ASN A 156 -76.68 18.05 54.56
N ASN A 157 -77.93 18.45 54.35
CA ASN A 157 -78.48 19.74 54.78
C ASN A 157 -79.35 19.52 56.03
N SER A 158 -79.11 20.27 57.11
CA SER A 158 -80.01 20.38 58.26
C SER A 158 -80.48 21.82 58.43
N ASN A 159 -81.81 21.99 58.51
CA ASN A 159 -82.50 23.23 58.83
C ASN A 159 -82.52 23.48 60.34
N PHE A 160 -82.33 24.73 60.77
CA PHE A 160 -82.70 25.21 62.11
C PHE A 160 -83.71 26.35 61.99
N GLN A 161 -84.89 26.17 62.59
CA GLN A 161 -85.90 27.21 62.86
C GLN A 161 -85.65 27.84 64.24
N ILE A 162 -85.86 29.15 64.35
CA ILE A 162 -85.83 29.94 65.60
C ILE A 162 -87.26 30.36 65.96
N PHE A 163 -87.67 30.23 67.23
CA PHE A 163 -88.83 30.92 67.82
C PHE A 163 -88.43 31.77 69.05
N SER A 164 -88.67 33.09 68.93
CA SER A 164 -89.22 34.11 69.84
C SER A 164 -89.07 34.09 71.39
N SER A 165 -88.46 35.17 71.93
CA SER A 165 -88.86 36.17 72.99
C SER A 165 -89.66 35.73 74.26
N GLN A 166 -89.49 36.19 75.52
CA GLN A 166 -89.09 37.51 76.11
C GLN A 166 -88.99 37.44 77.68
N ASN A 167 -88.07 38.17 78.36
CA ASN A 167 -88.23 38.68 79.75
C ASN A 167 -87.25 39.85 80.10
N GLN A 168 -87.71 40.94 80.73
CA GLN A 168 -86.95 42.21 80.86
C GLN A 168 -85.86 42.26 81.96
N LYS A 169 -85.92 41.40 82.99
CA LYS A 169 -84.83 41.23 83.97
C LYS A 169 -83.70 40.38 83.38
N ASP A 170 -84.09 39.39 82.58
CA ASP A 170 -83.19 38.59 81.75
C ASP A 170 -82.51 39.46 80.69
N LYS A 171 -83.15 40.53 80.18
CA LYS A 171 -82.51 41.50 79.26
C LYS A 171 -81.31 42.22 79.86
N LEU A 172 -81.30 42.57 81.16
CA LEU A 172 -80.18 43.29 81.76
C LEU A 172 -78.98 42.34 82.02
N GLU A 173 -79.29 41.10 82.38
CA GLU A 173 -78.33 40.02 82.52
C GLU A 173 -77.80 39.54 81.16
N GLU A 174 -78.66 39.49 80.14
CA GLU A 174 -78.30 39.31 78.74
C GLU A 174 -77.39 40.45 78.26
N ILE A 175 -77.71 41.71 78.52
CA ILE A 175 -76.85 42.85 78.14
C ILE A 175 -75.46 42.72 78.77
N SER A 176 -75.38 42.27 80.02
CA SER A 176 -74.10 42.03 80.70
C SER A 176 -73.35 40.83 80.09
N LYS A 177 -74.05 39.73 79.79
CA LYS A 177 -73.53 38.59 79.02
C LYS A 177 -73.07 39.02 77.62
N TYR A 178 -73.80 39.90 76.94
CA TYR A 178 -73.47 40.44 75.62
C TYR A 178 -72.25 41.36 75.69
N LYS A 179 -72.07 42.16 76.74
CA LYS A 179 -70.84 42.96 76.94
C LYS A 179 -69.61 42.09 77.14
N VAL A 180 -69.70 41.06 77.97
CA VAL A 180 -68.60 40.08 78.14
C VAL A 180 -68.32 39.37 76.82
N LYS A 181 -69.36 38.91 76.13
CA LYS A 181 -69.24 38.25 74.82
C LYS A 181 -68.68 39.19 73.73
N SER A 182 -68.97 40.49 73.81
CA SER A 182 -68.42 41.52 72.93
C SER A 182 -66.94 41.74 73.19
N ALA A 183 -66.51 41.82 74.47
CA ALA A 183 -65.10 41.93 74.82
C ALA A 183 -64.31 40.67 74.45
N GLU A 184 -64.90 39.48 74.62
CA GLU A 184 -64.33 38.22 74.13
C GLU A 184 -64.22 38.18 72.60
N LEU A 185 -65.23 38.69 71.88
CA LEU A 185 -65.20 38.82 70.43
C LEU A 185 -64.11 39.79 69.97
N GLU A 186 -63.95 40.93 70.64
CA GLU A 186 -62.92 41.92 70.35
C GLU A 186 -61.51 41.36 70.62
N ALA A 187 -61.32 40.63 71.72
CA ALA A 187 -60.06 39.94 71.99
C ALA A 187 -59.74 38.88 70.93
N LYS A 188 -60.73 38.08 70.51
CA LYS A 188 -60.58 37.11 69.41
C LYS A 188 -60.27 37.79 68.09
N TYR A 189 -60.91 38.93 67.80
CA TYR A 189 -60.65 39.71 66.60
C TYR A 189 -59.19 40.20 66.56
N ASN A 190 -58.71 40.80 67.64
CA ASN A 190 -57.31 41.25 67.75
C ASN A 190 -56.31 40.08 67.62
N GLN A 191 -56.67 38.91 68.15
CA GLN A 191 -55.85 37.70 68.00
C GLN A 191 -55.80 37.22 66.54
N ILE A 192 -56.94 37.23 65.84
CA ILE A 192 -57.01 36.90 64.40
C ILE A 192 -56.20 37.91 63.58
N GLU A 193 -56.29 39.20 63.91
CA GLU A 193 -55.55 40.25 63.21
C GLU A 193 -54.02 40.05 63.36
N SER A 194 -53.55 39.72 64.57
CA SER A 194 -52.14 39.39 64.80
C SER A 194 -51.69 38.13 64.04
N ILE A 195 -52.54 37.10 63.96
CA ILE A 195 -52.26 35.89 63.19
C ILE A 195 -52.18 36.21 61.69
N ASN A 196 -53.11 37.00 61.16
CA ASN A 196 -53.11 37.42 59.75
C ASN A 196 -51.87 38.23 59.39
N PHE A 197 -51.42 39.12 60.29
CA PHE A 197 -50.18 39.87 60.06
C PHE A 197 -48.96 38.93 59.92
N LYS A 198 -48.82 37.95 60.83
CA LYS A 198 -47.73 36.96 60.78
C LYS A 198 -47.82 36.05 59.54
N LEU A 199 -49.03 35.63 59.16
CA LEU A 199 -49.23 34.81 57.96
C LEU A 199 -48.86 35.58 56.68
N ASN A 200 -49.19 36.86 56.59
CA ASN A 200 -48.80 37.69 55.45
C ASN A 200 -47.28 37.89 55.38
N GLU A 201 -46.62 38.07 56.51
CA GLU A 201 -45.15 38.13 56.57
C GLU A 201 -44.50 36.82 56.11
N GLN A 202 -45.00 35.68 56.59
CA GLN A 202 -44.55 34.35 56.16
C GLN A 202 -44.80 34.12 54.66
N LEU A 203 -45.95 34.54 54.15
CA LEU A 203 -46.28 34.47 52.72
C LEU A 203 -45.30 35.29 51.88
N GLY A 204 -44.98 36.52 52.31
CA GLY A 204 -44.00 37.36 51.63
C GLY A 204 -42.60 36.73 51.61
N ASN A 205 -42.17 36.14 52.72
CA ASN A 205 -40.88 35.45 52.79
C ASN A 205 -40.84 34.21 51.88
N ALA A 206 -41.91 33.41 51.88
CA ALA A 206 -42.02 32.23 51.01
C ALA A 206 -42.05 32.62 49.52
N GLN A 207 -42.70 33.74 49.16
CA GLN A 207 -42.69 34.26 47.80
C GLN A 207 -41.29 34.69 47.35
N ASN A 208 -40.54 35.36 48.22
CA ASN A 208 -39.16 35.75 47.92
C ASN A 208 -38.24 34.53 47.75
N GLU A 209 -38.35 33.52 48.63
CA GLU A 209 -37.60 32.27 48.48
C GLU A 209 -37.95 31.54 47.18
N PHE A 210 -39.22 31.56 46.77
CA PHE A 210 -39.64 30.97 45.50
C PHE A 210 -38.98 31.66 44.30
N ILE A 211 -38.93 33.00 44.28
CA ILE A 211 -38.25 33.77 43.23
C ILE A 211 -36.75 33.45 43.20
N ASP A 212 -36.10 33.36 44.36
CA ASP A 212 -34.68 33.00 44.44
C ASP A 212 -34.39 31.59 43.92
N LEU A 213 -35.29 30.63 44.18
CA LEU A 213 -35.21 29.27 43.64
C LEU A 213 -35.44 29.22 42.14
N GLU A 214 -36.40 29.98 41.61
CA GLU A 214 -36.67 30.10 40.18
C GLU A 214 -35.45 30.67 39.43
N ASN A 215 -34.83 31.72 39.97
CA ASN A 215 -33.59 32.27 39.44
C ASN A 215 -32.43 31.26 39.46
N LYS A 216 -32.28 30.48 40.55
CA LYS A 216 -31.26 29.42 40.62
C LYS A 216 -31.51 28.31 39.61
N TYR A 217 -32.76 27.93 39.39
CA TYR A 217 -33.13 26.91 38.42
C TYR A 217 -32.79 27.32 36.99
N GLU A 218 -33.15 28.54 36.59
CA GLU A 218 -32.82 29.04 35.25
C GLU A 218 -31.32 29.17 35.01
N ASN A 219 -30.55 29.61 36.02
CA ASN A 219 -29.09 29.61 35.94
C ASN A 219 -28.52 28.19 35.77
N LEU A 220 -29.08 27.20 36.48
CA LEU A 220 -28.65 25.81 36.37
C LEU A 220 -28.96 25.23 34.99
N LYS A 221 -30.15 25.51 34.48
CA LYS A 221 -30.59 25.13 33.13
C LYS A 221 -29.72 25.74 32.04
N GLN A 222 -29.35 27.02 32.19
CA GLN A 222 -28.40 27.65 31.27
C GLN A 222 -27.03 26.98 31.31
N ALA A 223 -26.49 26.71 32.52
CA ALA A 223 -25.21 26.03 32.68
C ALA A 223 -25.22 24.60 32.11
N ASP A 224 -26.37 23.90 32.18
CA ASP A 224 -26.53 22.57 31.63
C ASP A 224 -26.55 22.60 30.09
N ASN A 225 -27.25 23.57 29.49
CA ASN A 225 -27.22 23.80 28.05
C ASN A 225 -25.80 24.11 27.53
N GLU A 226 -25.03 24.92 28.26
CA GLU A 226 -23.63 25.23 27.91
C GLU A 226 -22.73 23.99 27.98
N LYS A 227 -22.94 23.14 28.99
CA LYS A 227 -22.24 21.85 29.10
C LYS A 227 -22.62 20.91 27.97
N GLN A 228 -23.91 20.82 27.65
CA GLN A 228 -24.39 19.97 26.56
C GLN A 228 -23.78 20.38 25.22
N GLY A 229 -23.75 21.69 24.93
CA GLY A 229 -23.08 22.21 23.73
C GLY A 229 -21.58 21.90 23.70
N SER A 230 -20.90 21.93 24.86
CA SER A 230 -19.49 21.55 24.96
C SER A 230 -19.26 20.06 24.71
N ILE A 231 -20.16 19.20 25.20
CA ILE A 231 -20.13 17.75 24.98
C ILE A 231 -20.35 17.43 23.49
N GLU A 232 -21.31 18.10 22.84
CA GLU A 232 -21.54 17.94 21.41
C GLU A 232 -20.31 18.33 20.58
N LEU A 233 -19.65 19.44 20.92
CA LEU A 233 -18.40 19.86 20.26
C LEU A 233 -17.28 18.83 20.45
N LEU A 234 -17.10 18.31 21.66
CA LEU A 234 -16.14 17.24 21.96
C LEU A 234 -16.42 15.98 21.16
N ASN A 235 -17.69 15.59 21.01
CA ASN A 235 -18.09 14.42 20.22
C ASN A 235 -17.79 14.61 18.72
N ILE A 236 -17.96 15.81 18.18
CA ILE A 236 -17.57 16.14 16.80
C ILE A 236 -16.05 15.98 16.63
N GLN A 237 -15.26 16.57 17.52
CA GLN A 237 -13.79 16.46 17.48
C GLN A 237 -13.32 15.01 17.61
N LEU A 238 -13.95 14.22 18.49
CA LEU A 238 -13.64 12.79 18.64
C LEU A 238 -13.89 12.01 17.35
N ARG A 239 -14.96 12.34 16.62
CA ARG A 239 -15.26 11.72 15.33
C ARG A 239 -14.21 12.08 14.29
N GLU A 240 -13.86 13.35 14.17
CA GLU A 240 -12.83 13.82 13.24
C GLU A 240 -11.48 13.12 13.49
N ILE A 241 -11.04 13.06 14.76
CA ILE A 241 -9.81 12.36 15.15
C ILE A 241 -9.89 10.86 14.80
N THR A 242 -11.06 10.25 14.96
CA THR A 242 -11.26 8.83 14.63
C THR A 242 -11.13 8.58 13.13
N ASP A 243 -11.73 9.43 12.29
CA ASP A 243 -11.65 9.35 10.83
C ASP A 243 -10.21 9.58 10.32
N GLU A 244 -9.49 10.55 10.91
CA GLU A 244 -8.07 10.79 10.64
C GLU A 244 -7.19 9.58 11.00
N LEU A 245 -7.47 8.95 12.14
CA LEU A 245 -6.73 7.78 12.62
C LEU A 245 -6.96 6.57 11.71
N GLU A 246 -8.18 6.37 11.21
CA GLU A 246 -8.50 5.31 10.26
C GLU A 246 -7.79 5.52 8.92
N THR A 247 -7.76 6.76 8.43
CA THR A 247 -6.99 7.15 7.23
C THR A 247 -5.49 6.88 7.43
N CYS A 248 -4.93 7.25 8.60
CA CYS A 248 -3.53 6.98 8.92
C CYS A 248 -3.23 5.47 8.98
N ARG A 249 -4.11 4.66 9.56
CA ARG A 249 -3.97 3.19 9.59
C ARG A 249 -3.97 2.59 8.20
N TYR A 250 -4.84 3.07 7.32
CA TYR A 250 -4.87 2.65 5.92
C TYR A 250 -3.55 2.98 5.21
N ASN A 251 -3.06 4.21 5.34
CA ASN A 251 -1.80 4.65 4.73
C ASN A 251 -0.59 3.86 5.26
N ASN A 252 -0.53 3.61 6.57
CA ASN A 252 0.54 2.80 7.17
C ASN A 252 0.51 1.36 6.61
N SER A 253 -0.67 0.78 6.43
CA SER A 253 -0.83 -0.56 5.82
C SER A 253 -0.41 -0.60 4.34
N GLN A 254 -0.60 0.49 3.59
CA GLN A 254 -0.07 0.63 2.22
C GLN A 254 1.47 0.71 2.24
N LEU A 255 2.03 1.59 3.08
CA LEU A 255 3.48 1.76 3.22
C LEU A 255 4.18 0.45 3.63
N GLN A 256 3.59 -0.34 4.54
CA GLN A 256 4.14 -1.65 4.91
C GLN A 256 4.20 -2.62 3.72
N ARG A 257 3.18 -2.62 2.85
CA ARG A 257 3.18 -3.45 1.63
C ARG A 257 4.24 -2.99 0.64
N GLU A 258 4.37 -1.68 0.44
CA GLU A 258 5.42 -1.11 -0.41
C GLU A 258 6.82 -1.43 0.10
N LEU A 259 7.06 -1.27 1.40
CA LEU A 259 8.34 -1.56 2.04
C LEU A 259 8.69 -3.04 1.93
N LYS A 260 7.72 -3.94 2.12
CA LYS A 260 7.92 -5.38 1.90
C LYS A 260 8.28 -5.68 0.44
N SER A 261 7.54 -5.12 -0.52
CA SER A 261 7.81 -5.28 -1.95
C SER A 261 9.18 -4.75 -2.36
N LEU A 262 9.59 -3.60 -1.82
CA LEU A 262 10.90 -3.00 -2.06
C LEU A 262 12.02 -3.87 -1.48
N ASN A 263 11.83 -4.38 -0.26
CA ASN A 263 12.81 -5.25 0.38
C ASN A 263 12.99 -6.57 -0.38
N GLU A 264 11.90 -7.15 -0.90
CA GLU A 264 11.97 -8.33 -1.79
C GLU A 264 12.72 -8.02 -3.09
N ARG A 265 12.47 -6.87 -3.72
CA ARG A 265 13.20 -6.44 -4.92
C ARG A 265 14.69 -6.25 -4.65
N HIS A 266 15.04 -5.58 -3.55
CA HIS A 266 16.43 -5.42 -3.13
C HIS A 266 17.11 -6.75 -2.86
N SER A 267 16.44 -7.68 -2.17
CA SER A 267 16.98 -9.00 -1.88
C SER A 267 17.25 -9.79 -3.17
N ARG A 268 16.34 -9.77 -4.14
CA ARG A 268 16.55 -10.40 -5.45
C ARG A 268 17.69 -9.74 -6.22
N ALA A 269 17.78 -8.41 -6.22
CA ALA A 269 18.87 -7.68 -6.87
C ALA A 269 20.23 -8.00 -6.24
N PHE A 270 20.30 -8.06 -4.91
CA PHE A 270 21.49 -8.44 -4.19
C PHE A 270 21.91 -9.87 -4.50
N GLN A 271 20.97 -10.82 -4.50
CA GLN A 271 21.25 -12.21 -4.84
C GLN A 271 21.72 -12.39 -6.28
N LYS A 272 21.13 -11.64 -7.23
CA LYS A 272 21.61 -11.60 -8.62
C LYS A 272 23.04 -11.07 -8.70
N SER A 273 23.33 -9.95 -8.06
CA SER A 273 24.67 -9.35 -8.01
C SER A 273 25.70 -10.30 -7.39
N ALA A 274 25.33 -11.00 -6.31
CA ALA A 274 26.20 -11.99 -5.67
C ALA A 274 26.50 -13.18 -6.61
N ASN A 275 25.51 -13.65 -7.36
CA ASN A 275 25.71 -14.71 -8.36
C ASN A 275 26.58 -14.24 -9.53
N ASP A 276 26.35 -13.03 -10.03
CA ASP A 276 27.15 -12.42 -11.10
C ASP A 276 28.61 -12.25 -10.65
N LEU A 277 28.84 -11.78 -9.42
CA LEU A 277 30.17 -11.66 -8.82
C LEU A 277 30.86 -13.02 -8.73
N LYS A 278 30.16 -14.06 -8.25
CA LYS A 278 30.71 -15.41 -8.18
C LYS A 278 31.10 -15.95 -9.56
N SER A 279 30.24 -15.73 -10.57
CA SER A 279 30.56 -16.10 -11.96
C SER A 279 31.80 -15.38 -12.48
N LYS A 280 31.98 -14.10 -12.13
CA LYS A 280 33.17 -13.33 -12.50
C LYS A 280 34.41 -13.78 -11.75
N GLU A 281 34.28 -14.16 -10.49
CA GLU A 281 35.38 -14.74 -9.71
C GLU A 281 35.85 -16.07 -10.32
N ASP A 282 34.92 -16.92 -10.76
CA ASP A 282 35.24 -18.18 -11.44
C ASP A 282 35.90 -17.94 -12.82
N GLU A 283 35.45 -16.92 -13.57
CA GLU A 283 36.09 -16.48 -14.81
C GLU A 283 37.53 -15.99 -14.57
N VAL A 284 37.76 -15.18 -13.54
CA VAL A 284 39.09 -14.70 -13.16
C VAL A 284 40.00 -15.86 -12.74
N LYS A 285 39.49 -16.83 -11.97
CA LYS A 285 40.24 -18.05 -11.63
C LYS A 285 40.66 -18.82 -12.88
N LEU A 286 39.76 -18.98 -13.85
CA LEU A 286 40.09 -19.63 -15.12
C LEU A 286 41.14 -18.86 -15.92
N LEU A 287 41.05 -17.53 -15.95
CA LEU A 287 42.05 -16.67 -16.59
C LEU A 287 43.43 -16.80 -15.93
N TYR A 288 43.49 -16.88 -14.59
CA TYR A 288 44.74 -17.14 -13.88
C TYR A 288 45.34 -18.49 -14.23
N ILE A 289 44.53 -19.56 -14.29
CA ILE A 289 44.99 -20.89 -14.72
C ILE A 289 45.54 -20.83 -16.15
N ARG A 290 44.85 -20.14 -17.06
CA ARG A 290 45.30 -19.97 -18.45
C ARG A 290 46.59 -19.15 -18.54
N LEU A 291 46.70 -18.10 -17.73
CA LEU A 291 47.91 -17.28 -17.65
C LEU A 291 49.10 -18.11 -17.14
N ASP A 292 48.91 -18.91 -16.09
CA ASP A 292 49.94 -19.82 -15.56
C ASP A 292 50.38 -20.84 -16.63
N ALA A 293 49.43 -21.41 -17.40
CA ALA A 293 49.74 -22.29 -18.51
C ALA A 293 50.52 -21.59 -19.63
N LEU A 294 50.15 -20.35 -19.99
CA LEU A 294 50.88 -19.56 -20.99
C LEU A 294 52.28 -19.17 -20.50
N VAL A 295 52.44 -18.79 -19.23
CA VAL A 295 53.75 -18.50 -18.64
C VAL A 295 54.64 -19.73 -18.71
N LYS A 296 54.14 -20.93 -18.36
CA LYS A 296 54.86 -22.19 -18.53
C LYS A 296 55.29 -22.41 -19.99
N GLN A 297 54.37 -22.25 -20.93
CA GLN A 297 54.68 -22.37 -22.36
C GLN A 297 55.73 -21.35 -22.83
N ILE A 298 55.69 -20.10 -22.34
CA ILE A 298 56.71 -19.09 -22.67
C ILE A 298 58.06 -19.50 -22.09
N THR A 299 58.12 -19.95 -20.83
CA THR A 299 59.38 -20.39 -20.22
C THR A 299 59.99 -21.61 -20.93
N GLU A 300 59.15 -22.54 -21.38
CA GLU A 300 59.57 -23.68 -22.20
C GLU A 300 60.01 -23.22 -23.60
N LYS A 301 59.26 -22.30 -24.22
CA LYS A 301 59.57 -21.72 -25.51
C LYS A 301 60.89 -20.96 -25.48
N ASP A 302 61.13 -20.09 -24.50
CA ASP A 302 62.38 -19.34 -24.34
C ASP A 302 63.58 -20.28 -24.18
N SER A 303 63.41 -21.38 -23.44
CA SER A 303 64.41 -22.45 -23.35
C SER A 303 64.69 -23.08 -24.72
N SER A 304 63.64 -23.39 -25.48
CA SER A 304 63.76 -23.94 -26.84
C SER A 304 64.29 -22.93 -27.86
N GLU A 305 63.98 -21.65 -27.73
CA GLU A 305 64.45 -20.55 -28.58
C GLU A 305 65.93 -20.29 -28.33
N ASN A 306 66.39 -20.37 -27.09
CA ASN A 306 67.82 -20.32 -26.78
C ASN A 306 68.58 -21.50 -27.40
N LYS A 307 67.98 -22.69 -27.40
CA LYS A 307 68.53 -23.87 -28.09
C LYS A 307 68.50 -23.68 -29.62
N LEU A 308 67.46 -23.07 -30.16
CA LEU A 308 67.34 -22.74 -31.59
C LEU A 308 68.39 -21.70 -32.00
N LYS A 309 68.52 -20.58 -31.28
CA LYS A 309 69.55 -19.54 -31.52
C LYS A 309 70.96 -20.12 -31.49
N PHE A 310 71.23 -21.06 -30.60
CA PHE A 310 72.50 -21.78 -30.59
C PHE A 310 72.71 -22.61 -31.86
N MET A 311 71.69 -23.33 -32.33
CA MET A 311 71.75 -24.06 -33.60
C MET A 311 71.85 -23.12 -34.81
N GLU A 312 71.10 -22.01 -34.83
CA GLU A 312 71.17 -20.98 -35.88
C GLU A 312 72.57 -20.36 -35.92
N GLN A 313 73.19 -20.09 -34.77
CA GLN A 313 74.56 -19.62 -34.71
C GLN A 313 75.54 -20.65 -35.26
N GLN A 314 75.36 -21.94 -34.95
CA GLN A 314 76.18 -23.00 -35.55
C GLN A 314 76.00 -23.06 -37.07
N ILE A 315 74.76 -22.97 -37.57
CA ILE A 315 74.46 -22.95 -39.00
C ILE A 315 75.06 -21.70 -39.66
N ALA A 316 74.91 -20.52 -39.07
CA ALA A 316 75.48 -19.27 -39.57
C ALA A 316 77.00 -19.33 -39.63
N ASN A 317 77.65 -19.92 -38.61
CA ASN A 317 79.10 -20.14 -38.63
C ASN A 317 79.51 -21.10 -39.75
N GLN A 318 78.80 -22.21 -39.93
CA GLN A 318 79.06 -23.16 -41.03
C GLN A 318 78.88 -22.49 -42.41
N LEU A 319 77.80 -21.73 -42.60
CA LEU A 319 77.55 -20.97 -43.83
C LEU A 319 78.62 -19.90 -44.07
N GLY A 320 79.07 -19.20 -43.02
CA GLY A 320 80.19 -18.26 -43.10
C GLY A 320 81.48 -18.94 -43.55
N THR A 321 81.80 -20.09 -42.96
CA THR A 321 82.97 -20.90 -43.33
C THR A 321 82.88 -21.36 -44.79
N ILE A 322 81.70 -21.82 -45.23
CA ILE A 322 81.44 -22.19 -46.64
C ILE A 322 81.60 -20.98 -47.56
N GLY A 323 81.10 -19.81 -47.15
CA GLY A 323 81.25 -18.55 -47.89
C GLY A 323 82.70 -18.14 -48.05
N GLU A 324 83.50 -18.22 -46.99
CA GLU A 324 84.95 -17.95 -47.03
C GLU A 324 85.68 -18.94 -47.93
N LEU A 325 85.38 -20.23 -47.82
CA LEU A 325 85.95 -21.27 -48.70
C LEU A 325 85.59 -21.02 -50.16
N ARG A 326 84.33 -20.65 -50.44
CA ARG A 326 83.88 -20.32 -51.80
C ARG A 326 84.59 -19.09 -52.35
N SER A 327 84.72 -18.03 -51.54
CA SER A 327 85.45 -16.83 -51.94
C SER A 327 86.94 -17.11 -52.18
N GLY A 328 87.56 -17.93 -51.33
CA GLY A 328 88.94 -18.38 -51.51
C GLY A 328 89.13 -19.21 -52.77
N LEU A 329 88.20 -20.12 -53.08
CA LEU A 329 88.20 -20.91 -54.31
C LEU A 329 88.04 -20.00 -55.55
N GLU A 330 87.12 -19.04 -55.50
CA GLU A 330 86.88 -18.08 -56.58
C GLU A 330 88.12 -17.22 -56.86
N GLN A 331 88.79 -16.71 -55.82
CA GLN A 331 90.06 -15.99 -55.97
C GLN A 331 91.19 -16.86 -56.52
N ALA A 332 91.28 -18.12 -56.08
CA ALA A 332 92.27 -19.06 -56.60
C ALA A 332 92.04 -19.35 -58.08
N LEU A 333 90.77 -19.52 -58.48
CA LEU A 333 90.37 -19.74 -59.86
C LEU A 333 90.68 -18.52 -60.75
N ASP A 334 90.39 -17.30 -60.27
CA ASP A 334 90.73 -16.07 -61.00
C ASP A 334 92.24 -15.91 -61.22
N ARG A 335 93.04 -16.22 -60.19
CA ARG A 335 94.52 -16.21 -60.31
C ARG A 335 95.01 -17.28 -61.29
N ALA A 336 94.42 -18.47 -61.26
CA ALA A 336 94.75 -19.54 -62.19
C ALA A 336 94.42 -19.14 -63.63
N ASN A 337 93.24 -18.57 -63.87
CA ASN A 337 92.83 -18.03 -65.17
C ASN A 337 93.77 -16.93 -65.66
N PHE A 338 94.19 -16.00 -64.77
CA PHE A 338 95.17 -14.98 -65.11
C PHE A 338 96.51 -15.60 -65.53
N ALA A 339 97.04 -16.53 -64.73
CA ALA A 339 98.29 -17.24 -65.03
C ALA A 339 98.21 -18.01 -66.36
N GLU A 340 97.07 -18.64 -66.66
CA GLU A 340 96.84 -19.30 -67.94
C GLU A 340 96.88 -18.32 -69.11
N THR A 341 96.25 -17.15 -68.99
CA THR A 341 96.31 -16.12 -70.04
C THR A 341 97.72 -15.55 -70.25
N GLU A 342 98.52 -15.39 -69.19
CA GLU A 342 99.93 -15.01 -69.32
C GLU A 342 100.74 -16.12 -69.98
N LEU A 343 100.55 -17.37 -69.61
CA LEU A 343 101.24 -18.52 -70.20
C LEU A 343 100.92 -18.65 -71.70
N ILE A 344 99.67 -18.41 -72.10
CA ILE A 344 99.26 -18.32 -73.51
C ILE A 344 99.99 -17.18 -74.21
N LYS A 345 100.12 -15.99 -73.60
CA LYS A 345 100.89 -14.87 -74.16
C LYS A 345 102.37 -15.23 -74.35
N TYR A 346 103.01 -15.81 -73.34
CA TYR A 346 104.41 -16.26 -73.43
C TYR A 346 104.60 -17.33 -74.51
N LYS A 347 103.73 -18.35 -74.59
CA LYS A 347 103.74 -19.34 -75.69
C LYS A 347 103.62 -18.68 -77.07
N ARG A 348 102.81 -17.64 -77.20
CA ARG A 348 102.62 -16.88 -78.45
C ARG A 348 103.87 -16.08 -78.85
N ILE A 349 104.61 -15.52 -77.87
CA ILE A 349 105.88 -14.82 -78.10
C ILE A 349 106.99 -15.81 -78.49
N HIS A 350 107.02 -16.99 -77.85
CA HIS A 350 108.07 -17.99 -78.07
C HIS A 350 107.91 -18.79 -79.37
N ASN A 351 106.68 -18.96 -79.89
CA ASN A 351 106.42 -19.66 -81.16
C ASN A 351 106.92 -18.93 -82.42
N ASN A 352 107.46 -17.70 -82.30
CA ASN A 352 108.17 -17.02 -83.39
C ASN A 352 109.69 -17.30 -83.40
N ASN A 353 110.23 -18.09 -82.46
CA ASN A 353 111.61 -18.53 -82.46
C ASN A 353 111.76 -19.95 -81.90
N ILE A 354 112.00 -20.90 -82.81
CA ILE A 354 112.52 -22.26 -82.62
C ILE A 354 111.52 -23.36 -82.22
N ASN A 355 111.55 -24.39 -83.07
CA ASN A 355 110.90 -25.68 -83.00
C ASN A 355 111.54 -26.56 -81.90
N ILE A 356 110.92 -26.64 -80.72
CA ILE A 356 111.10 -27.75 -79.78
C ILE A 356 109.71 -28.14 -79.25
N GLN A 357 109.28 -29.33 -79.65
CA GLN A 357 108.11 -30.01 -79.11
C GLN A 357 108.40 -30.58 -77.72
N ASN A 358 107.39 -30.49 -76.85
CA ASN A 358 107.11 -31.28 -75.64
C ASN A 358 107.39 -30.64 -74.26
N SER A 359 106.39 -30.87 -73.40
CA SER A 359 106.23 -30.59 -71.95
C SER A 359 105.98 -29.15 -71.49
N THR A 360 104.76 -28.67 -71.65
CA THR A 360 104.07 -27.82 -70.64
C THR A 360 102.56 -28.08 -70.69
N ASN A 361 102.17 -29.29 -70.31
CA ASN A 361 100.83 -29.61 -69.82
C ASN A 361 100.99 -29.98 -68.33
N SER A 362 101.28 -28.99 -67.48
CA SER A 362 101.38 -29.22 -66.02
C SER A 362 100.03 -29.50 -65.37
N GLN A 363 98.92 -29.31 -66.09
CA GLN A 363 97.56 -29.62 -65.63
C GLN A 363 97.31 -31.13 -65.60
N THR A 364 97.84 -31.87 -66.59
CA THR A 364 97.83 -33.34 -66.52
C THR A 364 98.80 -33.89 -65.47
N ASP A 365 99.86 -33.18 -65.12
CA ASP A 365 100.76 -33.58 -64.03
C ASP A 365 100.14 -33.29 -62.64
N SER A 366 99.34 -32.22 -62.49
CA SER A 366 98.58 -31.97 -61.25
C SER A 366 97.41 -32.93 -61.10
N ASP A 367 96.64 -33.18 -62.17
CA ASP A 367 95.53 -34.13 -62.14
C ASP A 367 96.04 -35.57 -61.97
N ASN A 368 97.18 -35.92 -62.58
CA ASN A 368 97.86 -37.19 -62.30
C ASN A 368 98.46 -37.23 -60.88
N SER A 369 98.90 -36.11 -60.31
CA SER A 369 99.40 -36.08 -58.93
C SER A 369 98.28 -36.18 -57.89
N ILE A 370 97.10 -35.58 -58.15
CA ILE A 370 95.90 -35.70 -57.31
C ILE A 370 95.32 -37.11 -57.45
N SER A 371 95.19 -37.62 -58.68
CA SER A 371 94.82 -39.01 -58.94
C SER A 371 95.82 -39.96 -58.29
N LEU A 372 97.14 -39.76 -58.42
CA LEU A 372 98.14 -40.58 -57.73
C LEU A 372 98.05 -40.44 -56.21
N HIS A 373 97.67 -39.28 -55.67
CA HIS A 373 97.53 -39.08 -54.22
C HIS A 373 96.26 -39.74 -53.68
N ASP A 374 95.17 -39.71 -54.44
CA ASP A 374 93.89 -40.38 -54.17
C ASP A 374 93.99 -41.90 -54.43
N ASP A 375 94.78 -42.31 -55.41
CA ASP A 375 95.11 -43.70 -55.72
C ASP A 375 96.12 -44.25 -54.70
N LEU A 376 97.08 -43.47 -54.20
CA LEU A 376 97.98 -43.87 -53.10
C LEU A 376 97.25 -43.91 -51.76
N ASN A 377 96.32 -42.99 -51.50
CA ASN A 377 95.48 -43.03 -50.31
C ASN A 377 94.45 -44.18 -50.39
N SER A 378 93.82 -44.38 -51.54
CA SER A 378 92.99 -45.57 -51.79
C SER A 378 93.83 -46.83 -51.69
N CYS A 379 95.06 -46.86 -52.22
CA CYS A 379 95.94 -48.03 -52.15
C CYS A 379 96.42 -48.33 -50.72
N LYS A 380 96.77 -47.31 -49.93
CA LYS A 380 97.06 -47.45 -48.49
C LYS A 380 95.84 -47.95 -47.70
N ILE A 381 94.64 -47.60 -48.14
CA ILE A 381 93.40 -48.14 -47.55
C ILE A 381 93.10 -49.55 -48.11
N THR A 382 93.52 -49.91 -49.32
CA THR A 382 93.34 -51.27 -49.89
C THR A 382 94.27 -52.33 -49.29
N GLU A 383 95.41 -51.98 -48.68
CA GLU A 383 96.18 -52.95 -47.87
C GLU A 383 95.37 -53.49 -46.68
N ASN A 384 94.29 -52.79 -46.29
CA ASN A 384 93.24 -53.27 -45.40
C ASN A 384 91.89 -53.27 -46.11
N LEU A 385 91.61 -54.29 -46.94
CA LEU A 385 90.35 -54.51 -47.66
C LEU A 385 89.06 -54.28 -46.83
N SER A 386 89.10 -54.45 -45.50
CA SER A 386 87.97 -54.17 -44.61
C SER A 386 87.68 -52.68 -44.42
N HIS A 387 88.69 -51.81 -44.46
CA HIS A 387 88.52 -50.37 -44.25
C HIS A 387 87.97 -49.64 -45.49
N LEU A 388 88.31 -50.12 -46.70
CA LEU A 388 87.80 -49.54 -47.93
C LEU A 388 86.30 -49.81 -48.10
N ASN A 389 85.86 -51.05 -47.89
CA ASN A 389 84.44 -51.40 -47.93
C ASN A 389 83.65 -50.67 -46.83
N ASN A 390 84.18 -50.59 -45.60
CA ASN A 390 83.53 -49.83 -44.53
C ASN A 390 83.40 -48.33 -44.85
N SER A 391 84.38 -47.74 -45.54
CA SER A 391 84.35 -46.33 -45.95
C SER A 391 83.34 -46.09 -47.08
N PHE A 392 83.27 -46.98 -48.07
CA PHE A 392 82.28 -46.90 -49.15
C PHE A 392 80.86 -47.15 -48.62
N ASP A 393 80.68 -48.14 -47.76
CA ASP A 393 79.41 -48.41 -47.10
C ASP A 393 78.99 -47.24 -46.19
N HIS A 394 79.93 -46.59 -45.49
CA HIS A 394 79.65 -45.38 -44.71
C HIS A 394 79.29 -44.18 -45.60
N GLN A 395 79.93 -43.99 -46.75
CA GLN A 395 79.57 -42.92 -47.69
C GLN A 395 78.19 -43.15 -48.31
N ILE A 396 77.90 -44.37 -48.76
CA ILE A 396 76.60 -44.73 -49.34
C ILE A 396 75.51 -44.62 -48.27
N ALA A 397 75.78 -45.09 -47.03
CA ALA A 397 74.86 -44.92 -45.91
C ALA A 397 74.63 -43.44 -45.59
N SER A 398 75.69 -42.62 -45.51
CA SER A 398 75.58 -41.18 -45.24
C SER A 398 74.80 -40.43 -46.32
N GLN A 399 75.06 -40.71 -47.60
CA GLN A 399 74.36 -40.07 -48.71
C GLN A 399 72.89 -40.52 -48.81
N SER A 400 72.63 -41.80 -48.57
CA SER A 400 71.26 -42.34 -48.45
C SER A 400 70.48 -41.66 -47.32
N ASP A 401 71.14 -41.47 -46.17
CA ASP A 401 70.57 -40.83 -44.99
C ASP A 401 70.29 -39.33 -45.24
N ASP A 402 71.17 -38.63 -45.98
CA ASP A 402 70.94 -37.23 -46.36
C ASP A 402 69.82 -37.07 -47.40
N PHE A 403 69.70 -38.01 -48.35
CA PHE A 403 68.59 -38.02 -49.30
C PHE A 403 67.26 -38.34 -48.60
N ALA A 404 67.28 -39.25 -47.63
CA ALA A 404 66.12 -39.54 -46.78
C ALA A 404 65.71 -38.30 -45.97
N LYS A 405 66.66 -37.59 -45.33
CA LYS A 405 66.39 -36.33 -44.61
C LYS A 405 65.79 -35.27 -45.52
N LEU A 406 66.31 -35.09 -46.74
CA LEU A 406 65.78 -34.11 -47.70
C LEU A 406 64.37 -34.46 -48.16
N LYS A 407 64.11 -35.75 -48.43
CA LYS A 407 62.77 -36.23 -48.80
C LYS A 407 61.76 -36.01 -47.67
N THR A 408 62.12 -36.34 -46.44
CA THR A 408 61.27 -36.09 -45.27
C THR A 408 61.02 -34.59 -45.06
N ARG A 409 62.03 -33.74 -45.26
CA ARG A 409 61.89 -32.27 -45.20
C ARG A 409 60.88 -31.77 -46.23
N LEU A 410 60.93 -32.27 -47.45
CA LEU A 410 60.02 -31.87 -48.53
C LEU A 410 58.58 -32.31 -48.24
N GLU A 411 58.39 -33.54 -47.75
CA GLU A 411 57.08 -34.09 -47.39
C GLU A 411 56.44 -33.30 -46.24
N LEU A 412 57.24 -32.93 -45.21
CA LEU A 412 56.78 -32.08 -44.11
C LEU A 412 56.31 -30.70 -44.58
N LEU A 413 57.09 -30.04 -45.44
CA LEU A 413 56.72 -28.74 -45.99
C LEU A 413 55.43 -28.80 -46.83
N GLN A 414 55.21 -29.89 -47.56
CA GLN A 414 53.98 -30.08 -48.31
C GLN A 414 52.77 -30.34 -47.41
N TYR A 415 52.96 -31.03 -46.30
CA TYR A 415 51.92 -31.25 -45.29
C TYR A 415 51.52 -29.94 -44.61
N GLU A 416 52.51 -29.17 -44.13
CA GLU A 416 52.29 -27.89 -43.45
C GLU A 416 51.56 -26.88 -44.34
N LYS A 417 51.92 -26.82 -45.62
CA LYS A 417 51.19 -26.00 -46.61
C LYS A 417 49.72 -26.37 -46.69
N ARG A 418 49.39 -27.67 -46.65
CA ARG A 418 48.01 -28.16 -46.78
C ARG A 418 47.17 -27.88 -45.54
N GLU A 419 47.78 -28.00 -44.35
CA GLU A 419 47.15 -27.62 -43.07
C GLU A 419 46.79 -26.13 -43.07
N LEU A 420 47.76 -25.26 -43.40
CA LEU A 420 47.55 -23.81 -43.43
C LEU A 420 46.46 -23.39 -44.43
N GLU A 421 46.40 -24.03 -45.60
CA GLU A 421 45.34 -23.79 -46.58
C GLU A 421 43.94 -24.20 -46.06
N ASN A 422 43.86 -25.25 -45.24
CA ASN A 422 42.61 -25.71 -44.64
C ASN A 422 42.16 -24.79 -43.50
N GLU A 423 43.06 -24.42 -42.60
CA GLU A 423 42.76 -23.46 -41.52
C GLU A 423 42.28 -22.13 -42.10
N ASN A 424 42.93 -21.63 -43.15
CA ASN A 424 42.54 -20.37 -43.78
C ASN A 424 41.12 -20.44 -44.39
N LYS A 425 40.73 -21.58 -44.97
CA LYS A 425 39.35 -21.80 -45.45
C LYS A 425 38.35 -21.82 -44.31
N GLU A 426 38.67 -22.46 -43.20
CA GLU A 426 37.80 -22.54 -42.02
C GLU A 426 37.61 -21.15 -41.38
N PHE A 427 38.69 -20.36 -41.26
CA PHE A 427 38.61 -18.97 -40.80
C PHE A 427 37.72 -18.11 -41.69
N CYS A 428 37.84 -18.24 -43.02
CA CYS A 428 36.99 -17.50 -43.97
C CYS A 428 35.50 -17.85 -43.82
N LEU A 429 35.17 -19.11 -43.53
CA LEU A 429 33.79 -19.54 -43.30
C LEU A 429 33.24 -19.00 -41.99
N LYS A 430 33.98 -19.15 -40.88
CA LYS A 430 33.59 -18.60 -39.57
C LYS A 430 33.40 -17.08 -39.61
N PHE A 431 34.26 -16.37 -40.34
CA PHE A 431 34.13 -14.93 -40.50
C PHE A 431 32.85 -14.51 -41.23
N LYS A 432 32.45 -15.25 -42.29
CA LYS A 432 31.19 -15.01 -43.00
C LYS A 432 29.96 -15.30 -42.14
N GLU A 433 29.98 -16.37 -41.36
CA GLU A 433 28.88 -16.71 -40.44
C GLU A 433 28.68 -15.66 -39.35
N LEU A 434 29.79 -15.17 -38.77
CA LEU A 434 29.74 -14.16 -37.72
C LEU A 434 29.20 -12.82 -38.25
N ASN A 435 29.60 -12.42 -39.46
CA ASN A 435 29.12 -11.19 -40.10
C ASN A 435 27.62 -11.27 -40.44
N ASN A 436 27.13 -12.44 -40.89
CA ASN A 436 25.71 -12.66 -41.16
C ASN A 436 24.87 -12.66 -39.87
N SER A 437 25.35 -13.32 -38.81
CA SER A 437 24.68 -13.37 -37.51
C SER A 437 24.59 -11.98 -36.87
N GLN A 438 25.69 -11.22 -36.92
CA GLN A 438 25.74 -9.86 -36.39
C GLN A 438 24.82 -8.92 -37.16
N SER A 439 24.80 -9.01 -38.50
CA SER A 439 23.87 -8.22 -39.34
C SER A 439 22.41 -8.54 -39.03
N LYS A 440 22.07 -9.81 -38.79
CA LYS A 440 20.71 -10.22 -38.42
C LYS A 440 20.30 -9.68 -37.04
N ASN A 441 21.19 -9.77 -36.05
CA ASN A 441 20.94 -9.25 -34.70
C ASN A 441 20.73 -7.72 -34.70
N ILE A 442 21.55 -6.99 -35.46
CA ILE A 442 21.42 -5.53 -35.61
C ILE A 442 20.06 -5.18 -36.25
N LEU A 443 19.64 -5.92 -37.28
CA LEU A 443 18.36 -5.69 -37.95
C LEU A 443 17.15 -5.98 -37.03
N GLU A 444 17.21 -7.03 -36.21
CA GLU A 444 16.15 -7.34 -35.25
C GLU A 444 16.04 -6.27 -34.15
N LYS A 445 17.18 -5.81 -33.61
CA LYS A 445 17.21 -4.71 -32.64
C LYS A 445 16.70 -3.39 -33.23
N ALA A 446 17.02 -3.10 -34.49
CA ALA A 446 16.51 -1.91 -35.17
C ALA A 446 14.96 -1.93 -35.27
N LYS A 447 14.38 -3.08 -35.64
CA LYS A 447 12.92 -3.26 -35.68
C LYS A 447 12.26 -3.14 -34.30
N GLU A 448 12.93 -3.61 -33.25
CA GLU A 448 12.44 -3.50 -31.88
C GLU A 448 12.45 -2.04 -31.40
N ILE A 449 13.52 -1.30 -31.66
CA ILE A 449 13.60 0.14 -31.37
C ILE A 449 12.50 0.91 -32.11
N GLU A 450 12.23 0.56 -33.36
CA GLU A 450 11.18 1.22 -34.15
C GLU A 450 9.76 0.96 -33.59
N ARG A 451 9.50 -0.25 -33.09
CA ARG A 451 8.25 -0.56 -32.37
C ARG A 451 8.10 0.25 -31.08
N PHE A 452 9.16 0.31 -30.26
CA PHE A 452 9.13 1.12 -29.04
C PHE A 452 8.92 2.61 -29.32
N LYS A 453 9.48 3.12 -30.42
CA LYS A 453 9.29 4.50 -30.83
C LYS A 453 7.82 4.80 -31.18
N GLN A 454 7.17 3.91 -31.93
CA GLN A 454 5.75 4.05 -32.28
C GLN A 454 4.85 3.98 -31.04
N GLU A 455 5.15 3.08 -30.10
CA GLU A 455 4.42 2.96 -28.84
C GLU A 455 4.56 4.23 -27.96
N CYS A 456 5.77 4.78 -27.85
CA CYS A 456 6.00 6.03 -27.13
C CYS A 456 5.21 7.20 -27.74
N GLU A 457 5.16 7.29 -29.07
CA GLU A 457 4.41 8.33 -29.77
C GLU A 457 2.89 8.19 -29.56
N SER A 458 2.37 6.96 -29.57
CA SER A 458 0.97 6.67 -29.22
C SER A 458 0.65 7.10 -27.79
N ASN A 459 1.48 6.71 -26.82
CA ASN A 459 1.28 7.04 -25.40
C ASN A 459 1.37 8.56 -25.16
N GLN A 460 2.25 9.26 -25.86
CA GLN A 460 2.36 10.71 -25.77
C GLN A 460 1.10 11.42 -26.30
N ASN A 461 0.51 10.91 -27.38
CA ASN A 461 -0.75 11.42 -27.93
C ASN A 461 -1.93 11.16 -26.99
N GLU A 462 -1.97 10.00 -26.34
CA GLU A 462 -2.98 9.68 -25.34
C GLU A 462 -2.88 10.57 -24.10
N LEU A 463 -1.66 10.81 -23.61
CA LEU A 463 -1.40 11.73 -22.49
C LEU A 463 -1.91 13.15 -22.80
N LYS A 464 -1.61 13.67 -24.00
CA LYS A 464 -2.14 14.98 -24.43
C LYS A 464 -3.67 15.02 -24.46
N ARG A 465 -4.32 13.93 -24.89
CA ARG A 465 -5.79 13.83 -24.88
C ARG A 465 -6.35 13.83 -23.46
N MET A 466 -5.71 13.13 -22.51
CA MET A 466 -6.12 13.12 -21.12
C MET A 466 -5.96 14.50 -20.47
N GLN A 467 -4.84 15.17 -20.69
CA GLN A 467 -4.61 16.54 -20.21
C GLN A 467 -5.66 17.51 -20.75
N GLN A 468 -6.04 17.41 -22.02
CA GLN A 468 -7.11 18.24 -22.58
C GLN A 468 -8.48 17.97 -21.92
N LYS A 469 -8.80 16.69 -21.63
CA LYS A 469 -10.04 16.33 -20.93
C LYS A 469 -10.06 16.91 -19.51
N GLU A 470 -8.94 16.86 -18.81
CA GLU A 470 -8.78 17.42 -17.47
C GLU A 470 -9.00 18.94 -17.46
N ILE A 471 -8.38 19.67 -18.39
CA ILE A 471 -8.59 21.11 -18.56
C ILE A 471 -10.08 21.43 -18.79
N ASN A 472 -10.74 20.69 -19.68
CA ASN A 472 -12.16 20.89 -19.97
C ASN A 472 -13.06 20.59 -18.75
N LEU A 473 -12.68 19.64 -17.88
CA LEU A 473 -13.42 19.33 -16.66
C LEU A 473 -13.26 20.44 -15.60
N ILE A 474 -12.04 20.96 -15.44
CA ILE A 474 -11.75 22.08 -14.55
C ILE A 474 -12.58 23.31 -14.97
N GLU A 475 -12.63 23.61 -16.26
CA GLU A 475 -13.41 24.73 -16.79
C GLU A 475 -14.92 24.57 -16.55
N LYS A 476 -15.46 23.35 -16.74
CA LYS A 476 -16.86 23.05 -16.43
C LYS A 476 -17.18 23.20 -14.94
N ASN A 477 -16.31 22.70 -14.06
CA ASN A 477 -16.51 22.82 -12.62
C ASN A 477 -16.52 24.28 -12.18
N LYS A 478 -15.63 25.10 -12.75
CA LYS A 478 -15.60 26.54 -12.49
C LYS A 478 -16.92 27.22 -12.90
N ILE A 479 -17.48 26.87 -14.06
CA ILE A 479 -18.79 27.39 -14.51
C ILE A 479 -19.91 26.97 -13.55
N ILE A 480 -19.89 25.73 -13.06
CA ILE A 480 -20.89 25.23 -12.08
C ILE A 480 -20.79 26.01 -10.76
N GLU A 481 -19.58 26.25 -10.26
CA GLU A 481 -19.35 27.06 -9.06
C GLU A 481 -19.87 28.50 -9.23
N GLU A 482 -19.59 29.14 -10.36
CA GLU A 482 -20.08 30.48 -10.68
C GLU A 482 -21.62 30.54 -10.74
N LEU A 483 -22.27 29.52 -11.32
CA LEU A 483 -23.74 29.41 -11.35
C LEU A 483 -24.34 29.19 -9.97
N TYR A 484 -23.69 28.40 -9.10
CA TYR A 484 -24.14 28.15 -7.73
C TYR A 484 -24.07 29.42 -6.87
N ILE A 485 -23.03 30.24 -7.05
CA ILE A 485 -22.87 31.53 -6.38
C ILE A 485 -23.98 32.50 -6.85
N CYS A 486 -24.23 32.60 -8.16
CA CYS A 486 -25.30 33.46 -8.69
C CYS A 486 -26.70 33.01 -8.25
N GLY A 487 -26.99 31.71 -8.24
CA GLY A 487 -28.29 31.18 -7.80
C GLY A 487 -28.61 31.48 -6.34
N ASN A 488 -27.62 31.41 -5.46
CA ASN A 488 -27.78 31.76 -4.05
C ASN A 488 -27.96 33.27 -3.81
N PHE A 489 -27.44 34.13 -4.69
CA PHE A 489 -27.68 35.57 -4.61
C PHE A 489 -29.12 35.93 -5.00
N THR A 490 -29.70 35.27 -6.00
CA THR A 490 -31.06 35.55 -6.46
C THR A 490 -32.13 35.10 -5.46
N LEU A 491 -31.90 33.99 -4.73
CA LEU A 491 -32.81 33.49 -3.70
C LEU A 491 -32.79 34.29 -2.39
N LYS A 492 -31.80 35.16 -2.19
CA LYS A 492 -31.71 36.03 -1.01
C LYS A 492 -32.43 37.37 -1.17
N TYR A 493 -32.94 37.66 -2.37
CA TYR A 493 -33.60 38.93 -2.73
C TYR A 493 -35.02 38.76 -3.28
N ILE A 494 -35.59 37.55 -3.14
CA ILE A 494 -37.04 37.27 -3.26
C ILE A 494 -37.52 36.91 -1.86
#